data_AF-A0A4R4MCC1-F1
#
_entry.id   AF-A0A4R4MCC1-F1
#
_cell.length_a   1.000
_cell.length_b   1.000
_cell.length_c   1.000
_cell.angle_alpha   90.00
_cell.angle_beta   90.00
_cell.angle_gamma   90.00
#
_symmetry.space_group_name_H-M   'P 1'
#
loop_
_entity.id
_entity.type
_entity.pdbx_description
1 polymer ?
#
loop_
_entity_poly.entity_id
_entity_poly.type
_entity_poly.pdbx_seq_one_letter_code
_entity_poly.pdbx_strand_id
1 'polypeptide(L)'
;MVMKPFTLNEEAAREWLSELVVAHELADLDDPGENRGARIGPQVHLAWQPREPGQEDAVSCLIEQAHDQKDVLSNSEHATTAIEFIDDGNDWCYRFLLHVSAPVAVTLAGPAMEVGQLGEDAVCGVDAALGILREAQQSANSLLRQLNAFVTAMTPDT
;
A
#
# COMPACT_ATOMS: atom_id res chain seq x y z
N MET A 1 -11.25 -0.55 22.96
CA MET A 1 -9.84 -0.79 22.59
C MET A 1 -9.43 0.36 21.68
N VAL A 2 -8.36 1.09 21.98
CA VAL A 2 -7.87 2.17 21.11
C VAL A 2 -6.73 1.59 20.27
N MET A 3 -7.00 1.35 19.00
CA MET A 3 -5.98 0.89 18.06
C MET A 3 -4.99 2.01 17.76
N LYS A 4 -3.70 1.66 17.67
CA LYS A 4 -2.63 2.63 17.38
C LYS A 4 -2.65 3.04 15.90
N PRO A 5 -2.32 4.30 15.56
CA PRO A 5 -2.20 4.71 14.18
C PRO A 5 -1.05 3.98 13.48
N PHE A 6 -1.18 3.81 12.17
CA PHE A 6 -0.11 3.36 11.26
C PHE A 6 0.93 4.46 11.12
N THR A 7 2.21 4.07 11.16
CA THR A 7 3.34 4.97 10.96
C THR A 7 4.14 4.49 9.75
N LEU A 8 4.44 5.42 8.84
CA LEU A 8 5.41 5.24 7.78
C LEU A 8 6.73 5.88 8.20
N ASN A 9 7.81 5.11 8.24
CA ASN A 9 9.16 5.63 8.38
C ASN A 9 9.73 5.89 6.98
N GLU A 10 9.69 7.13 6.54
CA GLU A 10 10.08 7.47 5.17
C GLU A 10 11.56 7.23 4.87
N GLU A 11 12.43 7.31 5.88
CA GLU A 11 13.87 7.06 5.71
C GLU A 11 14.12 5.57 5.45
N ALA A 12 13.60 4.70 6.32
CA ALA A 12 13.70 3.26 6.14
C ALA A 12 12.97 2.80 4.87
N ALA A 13 11.82 3.39 4.56
CA ALA A 13 11.10 3.12 3.32
C ALA A 13 11.95 3.45 2.09
N ARG A 14 12.60 4.61 2.08
CA ARG A 14 13.46 5.05 0.97
C ARG A 14 14.68 4.15 0.82
N GLU A 15 15.31 3.74 1.91
CA GLU A 15 16.43 2.80 1.89
C GLU A 15 16.01 1.46 1.28
N TRP A 16 14.96 0.85 1.83
CA TRP A 16 14.40 -0.41 1.33
C TRP A 16 13.96 -0.33 -0.15
N LEU A 17 13.27 0.73 -0.55
CA LEU A 17 12.86 0.94 -1.94
C LEU A 17 14.04 1.13 -2.89
N SER A 18 15.12 1.78 -2.43
CA SER A 18 16.33 1.95 -3.23
C SER A 18 17.03 0.61 -3.44
N GLU A 19 17.09 -0.24 -2.42
CA GLU A 19 17.62 -1.61 -2.53
C GLU A 19 16.79 -2.45 -3.51
N LEU A 20 15.46 -2.37 -3.44
CA LEU A 20 14.56 -3.05 -4.38
C LEU A 20 14.81 -2.63 -5.82
N VAL A 21 14.90 -1.32 -6.07
CA VAL A 21 15.18 -0.80 -7.42
C VAL A 21 16.54 -1.28 -7.91
N VAL A 22 17.60 -1.18 -7.09
CA VAL A 22 18.94 -1.66 -7.47
C VAL A 22 18.92 -3.16 -7.78
N ALA A 23 18.25 -3.96 -6.97
CA ALA A 23 18.13 -5.40 -7.20
C ALA A 23 17.40 -5.71 -8.52
N HIS A 24 16.37 -4.94 -8.86
CA HIS A 24 15.63 -5.10 -10.11
C HIS A 24 16.49 -4.77 -11.33
N GLU A 25 17.18 -3.63 -11.31
CA GLU A 25 18.02 -3.19 -12.43
C GLU A 25 19.21 -4.14 -12.64
N LEU A 26 19.80 -4.68 -11.57
CA LEU A 26 20.86 -5.70 -11.67
C LEU A 26 20.33 -7.03 -12.24
N ALA A 27 19.13 -7.44 -11.83
CA ALA A 27 18.52 -8.66 -12.34
C ALA A 27 18.19 -8.58 -13.85
N ASP A 28 17.91 -7.38 -14.38
CA ASP A 28 17.70 -7.16 -15.82
C ASP A 28 19.01 -7.19 -16.63
N LEU A 29 20.17 -6.95 -15.99
CA LEU A 29 21.48 -7.01 -16.64
C LEU A 29 22.02 -8.44 -16.79
N ASP A 30 21.73 -9.30 -15.82
CA ASP A 30 22.25 -10.68 -15.79
C ASP A 30 21.44 -11.66 -16.65
N ASP A 31 20.15 -11.39 -16.89
CA ASP A 31 19.31 -12.25 -17.75
C ASP A 31 18.16 -11.47 -18.43
N PRO A 32 18.35 -10.98 -19.67
CA PRO A 32 17.29 -10.29 -20.41
C PRO A 32 16.18 -11.23 -20.93
N GLY A 33 16.26 -12.55 -20.66
CA GLY A 33 15.49 -13.57 -21.38
C GLY A 33 14.72 -14.60 -20.55
N GLU A 34 15.11 -14.96 -19.32
CA GLU A 34 14.45 -16.02 -18.56
C GLU A 34 13.68 -15.55 -17.30
N ASN A 35 12.39 -15.93 -17.27
CA ASN A 35 11.53 -16.00 -16.09
C ASN A 35 11.37 -14.74 -15.22
N ARG A 36 10.67 -13.73 -15.78
CA ARG A 36 9.98 -12.68 -15.00
C ARG A 36 8.99 -13.22 -13.94
N GLY A 37 8.69 -14.53 -13.94
CA GLY A 37 7.70 -15.16 -13.07
C GLY A 37 8.15 -15.51 -11.65
N ALA A 38 9.38 -15.20 -11.23
CA ALA A 38 9.89 -15.55 -9.91
C ALA A 38 10.60 -14.40 -9.16
N ARG A 39 10.35 -13.14 -9.54
CA ARG A 39 10.84 -12.00 -8.73
C ARG A 39 9.98 -11.91 -7.46
N ILE A 40 10.52 -12.39 -6.35
CA ILE A 40 9.91 -12.31 -5.01
C ILE A 40 10.06 -10.86 -4.54
N GLY A 41 9.12 -9.98 -4.89
CA GLY A 41 9.24 -8.55 -4.61
C GLY A 41 8.26 -7.70 -5.41
N PRO A 42 7.87 -6.51 -4.90
CA PRO A 42 7.18 -5.54 -5.73
C PRO A 42 8.09 -5.15 -6.90
N GLN A 43 7.54 -5.11 -8.12
CA GLN A 43 8.31 -4.82 -9.34
C GLN A 43 8.56 -3.32 -9.53
N VAL A 44 9.14 -2.68 -8.51
CA VAL A 44 9.51 -1.26 -8.54
C VAL A 44 10.91 -1.14 -9.16
N HIS A 45 11.00 -0.42 -10.28
CA HIS A 45 12.23 -0.11 -11.02
C HIS A 45 12.36 1.41 -11.21
N LEU A 46 13.45 1.91 -11.81
CA LEU A 46 13.72 3.36 -11.86
C LEU A 46 12.62 4.21 -12.51
N ALA A 47 12.01 3.68 -13.56
CA ALA A 47 10.93 4.34 -14.31
C ALA A 47 9.52 3.89 -13.88
N TRP A 48 9.40 3.12 -12.79
CA TRP A 48 8.12 2.54 -12.38
C TRP A 48 7.09 3.61 -12.06
N GLN A 49 5.87 3.46 -12.61
CA GLN A 49 4.75 4.37 -12.37
C GLN A 49 3.52 3.56 -11.94
N PRO A 50 2.90 3.85 -10.79
CA PRO A 50 1.81 3.05 -10.24
C PRO A 50 0.54 3.03 -11.09
N ARG A 51 0.39 4.00 -12.01
CA ARG A 51 -0.77 4.17 -12.88
C ARG A 51 -0.63 3.50 -14.24
N GLU A 52 0.54 2.96 -14.57
CA GLU A 52 0.72 2.29 -15.86
C GLU A 52 -0.13 1.00 -15.90
N PRO A 53 -0.69 0.63 -17.06
CA PRO A 53 -1.46 -0.60 -17.19
C PRO A 53 -0.66 -1.82 -16.75
N GLY A 54 -1.26 -2.69 -15.92
CA GLY A 54 -0.62 -3.92 -15.45
C GLY A 54 0.23 -3.76 -14.18
N GLN A 55 0.20 -2.58 -13.53
CA GLN A 55 0.95 -2.32 -12.30
C GLN A 55 0.16 -2.59 -11.02
N GLU A 56 -1.08 -3.05 -11.12
CA GLU A 56 -2.00 -3.27 -9.99
C GLU A 56 -1.41 -4.26 -8.98
N ASP A 57 -0.82 -5.35 -9.48
CA ASP A 57 -0.15 -6.37 -8.66
C ASP A 57 1.11 -5.80 -8.00
N ALA A 58 1.87 -4.95 -8.70
CA ALA A 58 3.07 -4.33 -8.15
C ALA A 58 2.74 -3.36 -7.01
N VAL A 59 1.67 -2.57 -7.15
CA VAL A 59 1.16 -1.66 -6.10
C VAL A 59 0.65 -2.47 -4.90
N SER A 60 -0.10 -3.54 -5.13
CA SER A 60 -0.63 -4.40 -4.07
C SER A 60 0.51 -5.07 -3.29
N CYS A 61 1.46 -5.67 -4.01
CA CYS A 61 2.63 -6.32 -3.42
C CYS A 61 3.53 -5.32 -2.66
N LEU A 62 3.64 -4.07 -3.14
CA LEU A 62 4.41 -3.02 -2.47
C LEU A 62 3.86 -2.75 -1.06
N ILE A 63 2.54 -2.60 -0.93
CA ILE A 63 1.89 -2.33 0.36
C ILE A 63 2.02 -3.54 1.29
N GLU A 64 1.79 -4.75 0.77
CA GLU A 64 1.91 -5.99 1.53
C GLU A 64 3.33 -6.18 2.09
N GLN A 65 4.36 -6.06 1.25
CA GLN A 65 5.73 -6.25 1.69
C GLN A 65 6.24 -5.13 2.59
N ALA A 66 5.72 -3.91 2.46
CA ALA A 66 6.05 -2.82 3.39
C ALA A 66 5.63 -3.15 4.83
N HIS A 67 4.60 -3.98 5.03
CA HIS A 67 4.20 -4.48 6.35
C HIS A 67 5.12 -5.58 6.89
N ASP A 68 5.77 -6.35 6.02
CA ASP A 68 6.78 -7.34 6.42
C ASP A 68 8.10 -6.66 6.85
N GLN A 69 8.36 -5.46 6.35
CA GLN A 69 9.46 -4.62 6.79
C GLN A 69 9.11 -3.89 8.09
N LYS A 70 9.58 -4.44 9.22
CA LYS A 70 9.27 -3.95 10.58
C LYS A 70 9.43 -2.45 10.79
N ASP A 71 10.37 -1.84 10.08
CA ASP A 71 10.72 -0.43 10.23
C ASP A 71 10.17 0.46 9.12
N VAL A 72 9.44 -0.06 8.11
CA VAL A 72 8.92 0.73 6.98
C VAL A 72 7.48 1.18 7.24
N LEU A 73 6.52 0.26 7.23
CA LEU A 73 5.11 0.56 7.46
C LEU A 73 4.60 -0.26 8.64
N SER A 74 4.52 0.40 9.80
CA SER A 74 4.11 -0.28 11.02
C SER A 74 2.64 -0.66 10.98
N ASN A 75 2.35 -1.87 11.46
CA ASN A 75 0.99 -2.34 11.65
C ASN A 75 0.37 -1.72 12.90
N SER A 76 -0.93 -1.43 12.85
CA SER A 76 -1.72 -1.32 14.08
C SER A 76 -1.87 -2.72 14.68
N GLU A 77 -1.96 -2.82 16.01
CA GLU A 77 -2.19 -4.11 16.68
C GLU A 77 -3.48 -4.74 16.12
N HIS A 78 -3.33 -5.87 15.43
CA HIS A 78 -4.38 -6.60 14.72
C HIS A 78 -4.94 -5.96 13.44
N ALA A 79 -4.29 -4.96 12.83
CA ALA A 79 -4.74 -4.46 11.54
C ALA A 79 -3.63 -4.17 10.53
N THR A 80 -3.98 -4.40 9.27
CA THR A 80 -3.15 -4.19 8.08
C THR A 80 -3.92 -3.34 7.06
N THR A 81 -3.19 -2.66 6.18
CA THR A 81 -3.79 -1.96 5.04
C THR A 81 -3.49 -2.70 3.75
N ALA A 82 -4.40 -2.58 2.79
CA ALA A 82 -4.28 -3.14 1.45
C ALA A 82 -4.91 -2.18 0.45
N ILE A 83 -4.81 -2.50 -0.82
CA ILE A 83 -5.47 -1.81 -1.92
C ILE A 83 -6.30 -2.82 -2.73
N GLU A 84 -7.40 -2.36 -3.29
CA GLU A 84 -8.23 -3.12 -4.23
C GLU A 84 -8.44 -2.27 -5.48
N PHE A 85 -8.22 -2.87 -6.64
CA PHE A 85 -8.55 -2.30 -7.94
C PHE A 85 -9.90 -2.83 -8.42
N ILE A 86 -10.73 -1.94 -8.94
CA ILE A 86 -12.12 -2.21 -9.31
C ILE A 86 -12.27 -1.84 -10.79
N ASP A 87 -12.61 -2.84 -11.60
CA ASP A 87 -13.09 -2.62 -12.96
C ASP A 87 -14.61 -2.38 -12.91
N ASP A 88 -15.02 -1.13 -13.12
CA ASP A 88 -16.44 -0.74 -13.14
C ASP A 88 -17.03 -0.67 -14.57
N GLY A 89 -16.23 -1.01 -15.59
CA GLY A 89 -16.60 -0.98 -17.00
C GLY A 89 -16.58 0.40 -17.67
N ASN A 90 -16.33 1.49 -16.94
CA ASN A 90 -16.17 2.85 -17.48
C ASN A 90 -14.75 3.38 -17.23
N ASP A 91 -14.33 3.40 -15.96
CA ASP A 91 -13.06 3.95 -15.51
C ASP A 91 -12.47 3.03 -14.42
N TRP A 92 -11.17 2.75 -14.53
CA TRP A 92 -10.51 1.92 -13.53
C TRP A 92 -10.47 2.69 -12.21
N CYS A 93 -11.04 2.09 -11.17
CA CYS A 93 -11.06 2.65 -9.83
C CYS A 93 -10.15 1.86 -8.89
N TYR A 94 -9.76 2.47 -7.79
CA TYR A 94 -9.10 1.81 -6.67
C TYR A 94 -9.69 2.28 -5.35
N ARG A 95 -9.48 1.49 -4.30
CA ARG A 95 -9.73 1.92 -2.91
C ARG A 95 -8.75 1.26 -1.97
N PHE A 96 -8.36 1.98 -0.92
CA PHE A 96 -7.62 1.40 0.18
C PHE A 96 -8.57 0.67 1.14
N LEU A 97 -8.07 -0.42 1.70
CA LEU A 97 -8.75 -1.25 2.68
C LEU A 97 -8.01 -1.20 4.01
N LEU A 98 -8.77 -1.35 5.09
CA LEU A 98 -8.25 -1.62 6.43
C LEU A 98 -8.82 -2.96 6.89
N HIS A 99 -7.95 -3.95 7.03
CA HIS A 99 -8.31 -5.27 7.56
C HIS A 99 -8.01 -5.31 9.05
N VAL A 100 -9.03 -5.51 9.88
CA VAL A 100 -8.89 -5.72 11.31
C VAL A 100 -9.17 -7.20 11.60
N SER A 101 -8.25 -7.88 12.26
CA SER A 101 -8.31 -9.33 12.53
C SER A 101 -8.81 -9.66 13.94
N ALA A 102 -8.71 -8.73 14.88
CA ALA A 102 -9.21 -8.91 16.25
C ALA A 102 -9.70 -7.57 16.84
N PRO A 103 -10.67 -7.59 17.78
CA PRO A 103 -11.32 -8.76 18.36
C PRO A 103 -12.32 -9.46 17.43
N VAL A 104 -12.73 -8.82 16.33
CA VAL A 104 -13.60 -9.40 15.30
C VAL A 104 -13.00 -9.07 13.93
N ALA A 105 -12.97 -10.06 13.04
CA ALA A 105 -12.54 -9.88 11.67
C ALA A 105 -13.51 -8.94 10.92
N VAL A 106 -13.03 -7.77 10.51
CA VAL A 106 -13.78 -6.80 9.72
C VAL A 106 -12.87 -6.14 8.69
N THR A 107 -13.40 -5.91 7.49
CA THR A 107 -12.73 -5.11 6.47
C THR A 107 -13.50 -3.82 6.27
N LEU A 108 -12.81 -2.70 6.39
CA LEU A 108 -13.34 -1.37 6.09
C LEU A 108 -12.78 -0.93 4.75
N ALA A 109 -13.64 -0.45 3.88
CA ALA A 109 -13.27 0.08 2.58
C ALA A 109 -13.29 1.61 2.61
N GLY A 110 -12.24 2.23 2.09
CA GLY A 110 -12.24 3.65 1.75
C GLY A 110 -13.17 3.96 0.57
N PRO A 111 -13.36 5.25 0.26
CA PRO A 111 -14.04 5.65 -0.97
C PRO A 111 -13.29 5.10 -2.19
N ALA A 112 -14.04 4.76 -3.24
CA ALA A 112 -13.46 4.47 -4.54
C ALA A 112 -12.97 5.76 -5.20
N MET A 113 -11.78 5.72 -5.78
CA MET A 113 -11.11 6.82 -6.48
C MET A 113 -10.69 6.35 -7.87
N GLU A 114 -10.66 7.25 -8.85
CA GLU A 114 -10.15 6.95 -10.19
C GLU A 114 -8.65 6.60 -10.12
N VAL A 115 -8.19 5.58 -10.86
CA VAL A 115 -6.75 5.20 -10.92
C VAL A 115 -5.86 6.36 -11.39
N GLY A 116 -6.40 7.30 -12.16
CA GLY A 116 -5.71 8.55 -12.50
C GLY A 116 -5.29 9.41 -11.30
N GLN A 117 -5.88 9.17 -10.12
CA GLN A 117 -5.58 9.85 -8.86
C GLN A 117 -4.61 9.07 -7.97
N LEU A 118 -4.20 7.86 -8.34
CA LEU A 118 -3.31 7.00 -7.55
C LEU A 118 -1.86 7.51 -7.58
N GLY A 119 -1.28 7.85 -6.45
CA GLY A 119 0.07 8.40 -6.37
C GLY A 119 0.17 9.84 -6.88
N GLU A 120 1.38 10.39 -6.90
CA GLU A 120 1.66 11.73 -7.45
C GLU A 120 1.88 11.67 -8.97
N ASP A 121 1.41 12.69 -9.69
CA ASP A 121 1.60 12.78 -11.14
C ASP A 121 3.04 13.09 -11.52
N ALA A 122 3.53 12.51 -12.62
CA ALA A 122 4.89 12.66 -13.14
C ALA A 122 6.03 12.24 -12.18
N VAL A 123 5.73 11.52 -11.09
CA VAL A 123 6.72 10.91 -10.20
C VAL A 123 6.89 9.43 -10.57
N CYS A 124 8.12 8.93 -10.52
CA CYS A 124 8.44 7.53 -10.83
C CYS A 124 9.39 6.89 -9.80
N GLY A 125 9.54 5.57 -9.89
CA GLY A 125 10.48 4.78 -9.10
C GLY A 125 10.25 4.90 -7.60
N VAL A 126 11.34 5.15 -6.86
CA VAL A 126 11.33 5.21 -5.39
C VAL A 126 10.35 6.27 -4.86
N ASP A 127 10.30 7.45 -5.47
CA ASP A 127 9.44 8.52 -4.97
C ASP A 127 7.95 8.21 -5.23
N ALA A 128 7.63 7.55 -6.36
CA ALA A 128 6.27 7.10 -6.63
C ALA A 128 5.84 6.01 -5.65
N ALA A 129 6.72 5.04 -5.38
CA ALA A 129 6.44 3.98 -4.42
C ALA A 129 6.25 4.53 -3.00
N LEU A 130 7.07 5.50 -2.60
CA LEU A 130 6.90 6.19 -1.32
C LEU A 130 5.57 6.95 -1.26
N GLY A 131 5.14 7.57 -2.37
CA GLY A 131 3.82 8.20 -2.50
C GLY A 131 2.68 7.22 -2.23
N ILE A 132 2.72 6.02 -2.82
CA ILE A 132 1.74 4.96 -2.55
C ILE A 132 1.71 4.57 -1.07
N LEU A 133 2.87 4.38 -0.44
CA LEU A 133 2.93 4.03 0.98
C LEU A 133 2.35 5.15 1.87
N ARG A 134 2.56 6.42 1.52
CA ARG A 134 1.94 7.56 2.21
C ARG A 134 0.43 7.52 2.07
N GLU A 135 -0.10 7.31 0.88
CA GLU A 135 -1.55 7.22 0.65
C GLU A 135 -2.17 6.05 1.42
N ALA A 136 -1.52 4.88 1.43
CA ALA A 136 -1.95 3.71 2.19
C ALA A 136 -2.00 4.02 3.69
N GLN A 137 -0.93 4.60 4.24
CA GLN A 137 -0.87 5.00 5.65
C GLN A 137 -1.96 6.03 6.01
N GLN A 138 -2.15 7.05 5.18
CA GLN A 138 -3.15 8.09 5.41
C GLN A 138 -4.58 7.52 5.37
N SER A 139 -4.87 6.66 4.40
CA SER A 139 -6.17 6.01 4.24
C SER A 139 -6.46 5.06 5.40
N ALA A 140 -5.49 4.21 5.79
CA ALA A 140 -5.60 3.32 6.94
C ALA A 140 -5.90 4.10 8.22
N ASN A 141 -5.19 5.22 8.46
CA ASN A 141 -5.41 6.07 9.62
C ASN A 141 -6.76 6.79 9.58
N SER A 142 -7.26 7.15 8.39
CA SER A 142 -8.60 7.71 8.22
C SER A 142 -9.69 6.71 8.60
N LEU A 143 -9.60 5.49 8.05
CA LEU A 143 -10.51 4.38 8.35
C LEU A 143 -10.47 3.99 9.83
N LEU A 144 -9.28 3.95 10.42
CA LEU A 144 -9.10 3.67 11.84
C LEU A 144 -9.80 4.70 12.74
N ARG A 145 -9.69 5.99 12.40
CA ARG A 145 -10.41 7.06 13.12
C ARG A 145 -11.92 6.90 13.00
N GLN A 146 -12.42 6.57 11.80
CA GLN A 146 -13.86 6.34 11.58
C GLN A 146 -14.36 5.15 12.40
N LEU A 147 -13.61 4.04 12.43
CA LEU A 147 -13.91 2.87 13.26
C LEU A 147 -13.95 3.23 14.75
N ASN A 148 -12.93 3.92 15.24
CA ASN A 148 -12.87 4.33 16.64
C ASN A 148 -14.04 5.27 17.02
N ALA A 149 -14.41 6.20 16.13
CA ALA A 149 -15.55 7.08 16.32
C ALA A 149 -16.88 6.32 16.36
N PHE A 150 -17.06 5.36 15.45
CA PHE A 150 -18.23 4.48 15.44
C PHE A 150 -18.35 3.66 16.72
N VAL A 151 -17.26 3.00 17.15
CA VAL A 151 -17.24 2.22 18.40
C VAL A 151 -17.55 3.09 19.61
N THR A 152 -17.00 4.31 19.67
CA THR A 152 -17.25 5.26 20.76
C THR A 152 -18.72 5.67 20.78
N ALA A 153 -19.32 6.00 19.64
CA ALA A 153 -20.73 6.38 19.55
C ALA A 153 -21.69 5.24 19.92
N MET A 154 -21.27 3.98 19.68
CA MET A 154 -22.06 2.79 20.01
C MET A 154 -21.90 2.32 21.45
N THR A 155 -20.95 2.86 22.21
CA THR A 155 -20.75 2.54 23.62
C THR A 155 -21.41 3.64 24.46
N PRO A 156 -22.62 3.43 25.01
CA PRO A 156 -23.27 4.45 25.83
C PRO A 156 -22.42 4.76 27.06
N ASP A 157 -22.35 6.04 27.46
CA ASP A 157 -21.77 6.48 28.72
C ASP A 157 -22.46 5.71 29.87
N THR A 158 -21.82 4.66 30.37
CA THR A 158 -22.23 3.95 31.59
C THR A 158 -21.87 4.74 32.84
#